data_AF-B6YSC0-F1
#
_entry.id   AF-B6YSC0-F1
#
_cell.length_a   1.000
_cell.length_b   1.000
_cell.length_c   1.000
_cell.angle_alpha   90.00
_cell.angle_beta   90.00
_cell.angle_gamma   90.00
#
_symmetry.space_group_name_H-M   'P 1'
#
loop_
_entity.id
_entity.type
_entity.pdbx_description
1 polymer ?
#
loop_
_entity_poly.entity_id
_entity_poly.type
_entity_poly.pdbx_seq_one_letter_code
_entity_poly.pdbx_strand_id
1 'polypeptide(L)'
;MSKKQLWNVDSVLPSSTQKELTKNSISNNEVKEIPNGEAPSTAFQEELVDIHCKIEKSLRRRMRMYCADKEELLQDFIREAISERLEKKEK
;
A
#
# COMPACT_ATOMS: atom_id res chain seq x y z
N MET A 1 20.03 7.62 -52.33
CA MET A 1 18.98 6.60 -52.60
C MET A 1 18.88 5.71 -51.35
N SER A 2 17.93 5.98 -50.43
CA SER A 2 16.64 5.28 -50.19
C SER A 2 16.79 3.75 -50.02
N LYS A 3 16.40 3.12 -48.90
CA LYS A 3 15.02 3.07 -48.38
C LYS A 3 14.93 3.05 -46.84
N LYS A 4 13.99 3.86 -46.33
CA LYS A 4 13.42 3.84 -44.98
C LYS A 4 12.53 2.61 -44.80
N GLN A 5 12.48 2.03 -43.60
CA GLN A 5 11.30 1.29 -43.15
C GLN A 5 10.70 2.03 -41.96
N LEU A 6 9.54 2.61 -42.23
CA LEU A 6 8.65 3.25 -41.27
C LEU A 6 7.88 2.14 -40.54
N TRP A 7 7.88 2.19 -39.21
CA TRP A 7 6.82 1.57 -38.43
C TRP A 7 5.73 2.62 -38.29
N ASN A 8 4.67 2.48 -39.10
CA ASN A 8 3.45 3.24 -38.96
C ASN A 8 2.75 2.77 -37.68
N VAL A 9 2.78 3.59 -36.63
CA VAL A 9 1.94 3.43 -35.45
C VAL A 9 0.97 4.59 -35.42
N ASP A 10 0.01 4.55 -36.35
CA ASP A 10 -1.19 5.36 -36.29
C ASP A 10 -2.35 4.44 -35.95
N SER A 11 -2.70 4.38 -34.68
CA SER A 11 -4.05 4.04 -34.25
C SER A 11 -4.47 4.92 -33.07
N VAL A 12 -4.72 6.18 -33.42
CA VAL A 12 -5.89 6.96 -33.00
C VAL A 12 -6.12 7.11 -31.49
N LEU A 13 -5.52 8.17 -30.93
CA LEU A 13 -6.05 8.88 -29.77
C LEU A 13 -7.06 9.93 -30.26
N PRO A 14 -8.36 9.82 -29.97
CA PRO A 14 -9.25 10.96 -30.10
C PRO A 14 -9.09 11.86 -28.88
N SER A 15 -8.42 12.99 -29.09
CA SER A 15 -8.49 14.18 -28.26
C SER A 15 -9.88 14.80 -28.37
N SER A 16 -10.56 14.93 -27.23
CA SER A 16 -11.60 15.92 -26.86
C SER A 16 -12.61 15.19 -25.97
N THR A 17 -12.70 15.46 -24.67
CA THR A 17 -13.63 16.46 -24.16
C THR A 17 -13.29 16.74 -22.69
N GLN A 18 -12.88 17.97 -22.38
CA GLN A 18 -13.02 18.54 -21.04
C GLN A 18 -14.49 18.87 -20.77
N LYS A 19 -14.88 18.78 -19.48
CA LYS A 19 -16.20 19.03 -18.87
C LYS A 19 -17.13 17.83 -19.00
N GLU A 20 -17.77 17.33 -17.94
CA GLU A 20 -18.66 18.09 -17.08
C GLU A 20 -18.92 17.40 -15.73
N LEU A 21 -19.45 18.20 -14.82
CA LEU A 21 -19.81 17.93 -13.45
C LEU A 21 -20.85 16.80 -13.26
N THR A 22 -20.82 16.24 -12.06
CA THR A 22 -21.93 15.69 -11.26
C THR A 22 -22.80 14.58 -11.87
N LYS A 23 -22.88 13.46 -11.14
CA LYS A 23 -24.13 12.99 -10.51
C LYS A 23 -23.85 11.80 -9.59
N ASN A 24 -24.42 11.92 -8.40
CA ASN A 24 -24.44 10.95 -7.33
C ASN A 24 -24.98 9.60 -7.80
N SER A 25 -24.29 8.52 -7.49
CA SER A 25 -24.91 7.20 -7.37
C SER A 25 -24.82 6.75 -5.93
N ILE A 26 -25.82 7.21 -5.17
CA ILE A 26 -26.25 6.64 -3.90
C ILE A 26 -26.67 5.19 -4.20
N SER A 27 -25.83 4.23 -3.83
CA SER A 27 -26.25 2.83 -3.72
C SER A 27 -26.82 2.63 -2.32
N ASN A 28 -27.95 1.93 -2.26
CA ASN A 28 -28.95 2.04 -1.21
C ASN A 28 -28.45 1.77 0.21
N ASN A 29 -28.85 2.68 1.09
CA ASN A 29 -28.97 2.52 2.53
C ASN A 29 -30.05 1.47 2.82
N GLU A 30 -29.69 0.25 3.22
CA GLU A 30 -30.53 -0.49 4.17
C GLU A 30 -30.10 -0.09 5.57
N VAL A 31 -30.77 0.94 6.08
CA VAL A 31 -30.78 1.29 7.49
C VAL A 31 -31.48 0.13 8.22
N LYS A 32 -30.70 -0.79 8.78
CA LYS A 32 -31.19 -1.59 9.91
C LYS A 32 -31.07 -0.72 11.15
N GLU A 33 -32.21 -0.32 11.68
CA GLU A 33 -32.34 0.31 12.99
C GLU A 33 -31.62 -0.57 14.03
N ILE A 34 -30.56 -0.03 14.62
CA ILE A 34 -29.89 -0.66 15.75
C ILE A 34 -30.73 -0.28 16.98
N PRO A 35 -31.35 -1.23 17.70
CA PRO A 35 -31.99 -0.91 18.97
C PRO A 35 -30.90 -0.43 19.94
N ASN A 36 -31.13 0.78 20.48
CA ASN A 36 -30.34 1.37 21.56
C ASN A 36 -30.12 0.37 22.69
N GLY A 37 -28.87 0.10 23.08
CA GLY A 37 -28.65 -0.63 24.34
C GLY A 37 -27.30 -1.26 24.66
N GLU A 38 -26.31 -1.29 23.78
CA GLU A 38 -24.99 -1.83 24.13
C GLU A 38 -23.87 -0.92 23.65
N ALA A 39 -23.04 -0.47 24.59
CA ALA A 39 -21.84 0.30 24.31
C ALA A 39 -20.99 -0.47 23.28
N PRO A 40 -20.50 0.17 22.20
CA PRO A 40 -19.52 -0.46 21.35
C PRO A 40 -18.32 -0.79 22.26
N SER A 41 -18.02 -2.08 22.43
CA SER A 41 -16.81 -2.51 23.09
C SER A 41 -15.66 -1.83 22.36
N THR A 42 -14.97 -0.91 23.02
CA THR A 42 -13.75 -0.26 22.53
C THR A 42 -12.65 -1.31 22.48
N ALA A 43 -12.74 -2.23 21.52
CA ALA A 43 -11.62 -3.05 21.11
C ALA A 43 -10.64 -2.09 20.45
N PHE A 44 -9.52 -1.81 21.13
CA PHE A 44 -8.40 -1.07 20.57
C PHE A 44 -8.00 -1.77 19.27
N GLN A 45 -8.27 -1.15 18.14
CA GLN A 45 -7.71 -1.60 16.87
C GLN A 45 -6.30 -1.02 16.81
N GLU A 46 -5.29 -1.89 16.82
CA GLU A 46 -3.91 -1.48 16.55
C GLU A 46 -3.86 -0.88 15.14
N GLU A 47 -3.65 0.44 15.07
CA GLU A 47 -3.52 1.14 13.81
C GLU A 47 -2.15 0.81 13.20
N LEU A 48 -2.15 0.00 12.14
CA LEU A 48 -0.95 -0.32 11.40
C LEU A 48 -0.58 0.85 10.49
N VAL A 49 0.61 1.41 10.71
CA VAL A 49 1.16 2.52 9.91
C VAL A 49 2.29 2.01 9.03
N ASP A 50 2.19 2.27 7.73
CA ASP A 50 3.26 1.98 6.77
C ASP A 50 4.34 3.07 6.80
N ILE A 51 5.60 2.66 6.99
CA ILE A 51 6.75 3.56 7.04
C ILE A 51 7.68 3.28 5.85
N HIS A 52 7.83 4.29 4.98
CA HIS A 52 8.81 4.23 3.89
C HIS A 52 10.19 4.68 4.38
N CYS A 53 11.17 3.78 4.32
CA CYS A 53 12.56 4.08 4.68
C CYS A 53 13.56 3.73 3.57
N LYS A 54 14.68 4.45 3.53
CA LYS A 54 15.83 4.13 2.69
C LYS A 54 16.80 3.27 3.49
N ILE A 55 17.11 2.09 2.96
CA ILE A 55 18.08 1.15 3.54
C ILE A 55 19.23 1.02 2.55
N GLU A 56 20.46 1.01 3.05
CA GLU A 56 21.64 0.79 2.24
C GLU A 56 21.53 -0.52 1.44
N LYS A 57 21.93 -0.50 0.16
CA LYS A 57 21.76 -1.63 -0.76
C LYS A 57 22.46 -2.90 -0.25
N SER A 58 23.65 -2.75 0.33
CA SER A 58 24.45 -3.85 0.89
C SER A 58 23.73 -4.52 2.07
N LEU A 59 23.20 -3.73 3.00
CA LEU A 59 22.44 -4.19 4.16
C LEU A 59 21.13 -4.87 3.74
N ARG A 60 20.36 -4.24 2.84
CA ARG A 60 19.12 -4.82 2.30
C ARG A 60 19.36 -6.19 1.67
N ARG A 61 20.47 -6.35 0.93
CA ARG A 61 20.83 -7.63 0.32
C ARG A 61 21.10 -8.70 1.38
N ARG A 62 21.91 -8.38 2.40
CA ARG A 62 22.21 -9.31 3.50
C ARG A 62 20.96 -9.74 4.27
N MET A 63 20.08 -8.78 4.59
CA MET A 63 18.81 -9.09 5.26
C MET A 63 17.94 -10.02 4.43
N ARG A 64 17.81 -9.77 3.12
CA ARG A 64 17.04 -10.66 2.23
C ARG A 64 17.59 -12.08 2.17
N MET A 65 18.93 -12.23 2.15
CA MET A 65 19.55 -13.55 2.20
C MET A 65 19.26 -14.24 3.53
N TYR A 66 19.44 -13.54 4.65
CA TYR A 66 19.13 -14.07 5.98
C TYR A 66 17.67 -14.52 6.09
N CYS A 67 16.72 -13.68 5.67
CA CYS A 67 15.29 -14.01 5.71
C CYS A 67 14.95 -15.20 4.79
N ALA A 68 15.62 -15.33 3.63
CA ALA A 68 15.43 -16.47 2.74
C ALA A 68 15.93 -17.78 3.39
N ASP A 69 17.07 -17.74 4.10
CA ASP A 69 17.63 -18.91 4.80
C ASP A 69 16.76 -19.32 6.01
N LYS A 70 16.01 -18.39 6.60
CA LYS A 70 15.15 -18.60 7.77
C LYS A 70 13.67 -18.81 7.44
N GLU A 71 13.30 -18.73 6.16
CA GLU A 71 11.90 -18.77 5.71
C GLU A 71 11.03 -17.67 6.37
N GLU A 72 11.61 -16.50 6.61
CA GLU A 72 10.96 -15.34 7.25
C GLU A 72 10.65 -14.23 6.23
N LEU A 73 9.62 -13.41 6.52
CA LEU A 73 9.35 -12.21 5.75
C LEU A 73 10.28 -11.06 6.18
N LEU A 74 10.83 -10.35 5.20
CA LEU A 74 11.70 -9.20 5.45
C LEU A 74 11.02 -8.11 6.29
N GLN A 75 9.70 -7.92 6.14
CA GLN A 75 8.94 -6.94 6.91
C GLN A 75 8.85 -7.32 8.38
N ASP A 76 8.61 -8.59 8.70
CA ASP A 76 8.51 -9.08 10.07
C ASP A 76 9.87 -8.98 10.77
N PHE A 77 10.94 -9.36 10.07
CA PHE A 77 12.31 -9.17 10.54
C PHE A 77 12.62 -7.69 10.86
N ILE A 78 12.20 -6.76 10.00
CA ILE A 78 12.37 -5.32 10.25
C ILE A 78 11.55 -4.87 11.46
N ARG A 79 10.30 -5.34 11.56
CA ARG A 79 9.40 -5.00 12.67
C ARG A 79 10.01 -5.44 14.00
N GLU A 80 10.45 -6.69 14.09
CA GLU A 80 11.10 -7.24 15.29
C GLU A 80 12.36 -6.46 15.66
N ALA A 81 13.24 -6.20 14.70
CA ALA A 81 14.47 -5.44 14.96
C ALA A 81 14.20 -4.00 15.46
N ILE A 82 13.13 -3.36 14.98
CA ILE A 82 12.72 -2.04 15.46
C ILE A 82 12.14 -2.15 16.87
N SER A 83 11.25 -3.10 17.13
CA SER A 83 10.65 -3.33 18.46
C SER A 83 11.73 -3.59 19.51
N GLU A 84 12.68 -4.49 19.22
CA GLU A 84 13.80 -4.80 20.12
C GLU A 84 14.64 -3.53 20.42
N ARG A 85 14.83 -2.67 19.42
CA ARG A 85 15.58 -1.43 19.58
C ARG A 85 14.84 -0.40 20.44
N LEU A 86 13.52 -0.32 20.33
CA LEU A 86 12.69 0.57 21.12
C LEU A 86 12.64 0.12 22.58
N GLU A 87 12.41 -1.17 22.84
CA GLU A 87 12.41 -1.74 24.19
C GLU A 87 13.75 -1.53 24.92
N LYS A 88 14.86 -1.63 24.19
CA LYS A 88 16.20 -1.36 24.74
C LYS A 88 16.47 0.11 25.08
N LYS A 89 15.72 1.05 24.51
CA LYS A 89 15.87 2.49 24.77
C LYS A 89 15.02 2.97 25.94
N GLU A 90 13.93 2.27 26.25
CA GLU A 90 13.03 2.60 27.35
C GLU A 90 13.54 2.11 28.73
N LYS A 91 14.54 1.23 28.74
CA LYS A 91 15.27 0.78 29.94
C LYS A 91 16.49 1.65 30.21
#